data_AF-M0PG24-F1
#
_entry.id   AF-M0PG24-F1
#
_cell.length_a   1.000
_cell.length_b   1.000
_cell.length_c   1.000
_cell.angle_alpha   90.00
_cell.angle_beta   90.00
_cell.angle_gamma   90.00
#
_symmetry.space_group_name_H-M   'P 1'
#
loop_
_entity.id
_entity.type
_entity.pdbx_description
1 polymer ?
#
loop_
_entity_poly.entity_id
_entity_poly.type
_entity_poly.pdbx_seq_one_letter_code
_entity_poly.pdbx_strand_id
1 'polypeptide(L)'
;MQRSFANKYRDDTLKTTYVTGNPFSDDVLVDEWFENMEEVWKYAWDDELNTVPARAITDVAIHEHRQREPERMIVHYMQPHHPFVPNPMDSGMNKRNLKNPDDPIWEQVKKGDADAEEVWEAYRENLRYVLDDVSLLLQNLDAESVAVSADHGNGIGEWGFYGHGDIPIRAIREVPWCETTAEDTGEYEPELEPQDDGLAVEEKLKDLGYL
;
A
#
# COMPACT_ATOMS: atom_id res chain seq x y z
N MET A 1 10.59 4.30 1.54
CA MET A 1 11.04 2.90 1.34
C MET A 1 12.55 2.67 1.54
N GLN A 2 13.46 3.19 0.69
CA GLN A 2 14.92 2.91 0.81
C GLN A 2 15.54 3.19 2.19
N ARG A 3 15.13 4.28 2.86
CA ARG A 3 15.60 4.60 4.22
C ARG A 3 15.01 3.66 5.28
N SER A 4 13.78 3.21 5.08
CA SER A 4 13.03 2.32 5.98
C SER A 4 13.59 0.89 5.95
N PHE A 5 14.02 0.41 4.78
CA PHE A 5 14.57 -0.94 4.57
C PHE A 5 16.08 -0.96 4.30
N ALA A 6 16.80 0.01 4.87
CA ALA A 6 18.25 0.14 4.72
C ALA A 6 19.02 -1.04 5.36
N ASN A 7 20.24 -1.31 4.89
CA ASN A 7 21.08 -2.44 5.34
C ASN A 7 21.23 -2.57 6.87
N LYS A 8 21.21 -1.46 7.62
CA LYS A 8 21.29 -1.47 9.09
C LYS A 8 20.11 -2.17 9.79
N TYR A 9 19.01 -2.43 9.09
CA TYR A 9 17.82 -3.11 9.58
C TYR A 9 17.64 -4.52 8.97
N ARG A 10 18.64 -5.03 8.22
CA ARG A 10 18.48 -6.26 7.43
C ARG A 10 18.18 -7.50 8.28
N ASP A 11 18.78 -7.59 9.47
CA ASP A 11 18.52 -8.70 10.40
C ASP A 11 17.06 -8.77 10.84
N ASP A 12 16.38 -7.62 10.91
CA ASP A 12 14.96 -7.52 11.23
C ASP A 12 14.10 -7.85 10.01
N THR A 13 14.43 -7.31 8.83
CA THR A 13 13.61 -7.53 7.62
C THR A 13 13.67 -8.98 7.16
N LEU A 14 14.81 -9.68 7.31
CA LEU A 14 14.95 -11.11 6.97
C LEU A 14 14.02 -12.05 7.77
N LYS A 15 13.37 -11.54 8.81
CA LYS A 15 12.38 -12.24 9.65
C LYS A 15 10.98 -11.62 9.54
N THR A 16 10.76 -10.87 8.47
CA THR A 16 9.53 -10.11 8.26
C THR A 16 8.90 -10.53 6.96
N THR A 17 7.63 -10.91 7.02
CA THR A 17 6.76 -11.00 5.83
C THR A 17 6.29 -9.61 5.45
N TYR A 18 6.44 -9.23 4.19
CA TYR A 18 6.04 -7.93 3.69
C TYR A 18 4.97 -8.06 2.61
N VAL A 19 3.75 -7.62 2.91
CA VAL A 19 2.61 -7.58 1.98
C VAL A 19 2.43 -6.13 1.51
N THR A 20 2.59 -5.86 0.22
CA THR A 20 2.65 -4.48 -0.29
C THR A 20 1.81 -4.27 -1.55
N GLY A 21 0.98 -3.23 -1.52
CA GLY A 21 0.29 -2.70 -2.69
C GLY A 21 1.11 -1.66 -3.47
N ASN A 22 2.31 -1.34 -3.00
CA ASN A 22 3.10 -0.23 -3.53
C ASN A 22 4.09 -0.68 -4.62
N PRO A 23 3.90 -0.26 -5.90
CA PRO A 23 4.75 -0.68 -7.02
C PRO A 23 6.20 -0.19 -6.94
N PHE A 24 6.49 0.80 -6.09
CA PHE A 24 7.87 1.23 -5.87
C PHE A 24 8.72 0.14 -5.22
N SER A 25 8.14 -0.94 -4.69
CA SER A 25 8.89 -2.10 -4.20
C SER A 25 9.83 -2.67 -5.27
N ASP A 26 9.37 -2.80 -6.51
CA ASP A 26 10.15 -3.38 -7.63
C ASP A 26 11.42 -2.59 -7.94
N ASP A 27 11.38 -1.27 -7.75
CA ASP A 27 12.50 -0.37 -8.06
C ASP A 27 13.57 -0.34 -6.96
N VAL A 28 13.20 -0.63 -5.71
CA VAL A 28 14.03 -0.28 -4.54
C VAL A 28 14.23 -1.39 -3.53
N LEU A 29 13.48 -2.48 -3.65
CA LEU A 29 13.56 -3.67 -2.81
C LEU A 29 14.04 -4.86 -3.61
N VAL A 30 14.41 -5.91 -2.87
CA VAL A 30 14.93 -7.18 -3.37
C VAL A 30 14.26 -8.24 -2.51
N ASP A 31 13.61 -9.24 -3.10
CA ASP A 31 12.79 -10.23 -2.38
C ASP A 31 13.58 -10.91 -1.24
N GLU A 32 14.86 -11.21 -1.47
CA GLU A 32 15.76 -11.84 -0.51
C GLU A 32 16.08 -10.97 0.72
N TRP A 33 15.55 -9.75 0.79
CA TRP A 33 15.64 -8.88 1.96
C TRP A 33 14.60 -9.21 3.04
N PHE A 34 13.61 -10.04 2.70
CA PHE A 34 12.49 -10.40 3.56
C PHE A 34 12.42 -11.91 3.77
N GLU A 35 11.69 -12.33 4.81
CA GLU A 35 11.33 -13.76 4.95
C GLU A 35 10.39 -14.17 3.81
N ASN A 36 9.43 -13.29 3.51
CA ASN A 36 8.56 -13.37 2.35
C ASN A 36 8.18 -11.97 1.89
N MET A 37 7.99 -11.78 0.58
CA MET A 37 7.49 -10.53 0.03
C MET A 37 6.35 -10.81 -0.95
N GLU A 38 5.15 -10.38 -0.60
CA GLU A 38 3.96 -10.43 -1.46
C GLU A 38 3.72 -9.06 -2.11
N GLU A 39 4.06 -8.98 -3.39
CA GLU A 39 3.84 -7.79 -4.20
C GLU A 39 2.46 -7.83 -4.85
N VAL A 40 1.44 -7.59 -4.04
CA VAL A 40 0.02 -7.69 -4.41
C VAL A 40 -0.34 -6.84 -5.62
N TRP A 41 0.35 -5.71 -5.82
CA TRP A 41 0.16 -4.83 -6.98
C TRP A 41 0.46 -5.50 -8.33
N LYS A 42 1.25 -6.58 -8.36
CA LYS A 42 1.57 -7.30 -9.61
C LYS A 42 0.31 -7.95 -10.20
N TYR A 43 -0.54 -8.51 -9.35
CA TYR A 43 -1.69 -9.34 -9.75
C TYR A 43 -3.07 -8.79 -9.34
N ALA A 44 -3.19 -7.93 -8.32
CA ALA A 44 -4.47 -7.37 -7.85
C ALA A 44 -4.62 -5.87 -8.15
N TRP A 45 -3.95 -5.38 -9.18
CA TRP A 45 -4.14 -4.02 -9.66
C TRP A 45 -5.52 -3.86 -10.31
N ASP A 46 -6.29 -2.87 -9.87
CA ASP A 46 -7.58 -2.53 -10.47
C ASP A 46 -7.37 -1.42 -11.53
N ASP A 47 -7.62 -1.75 -12.79
CA ASP A 47 -7.43 -0.83 -13.92
C ASP A 47 -8.51 0.27 -13.98
N GLU A 48 -9.68 0.07 -13.38
CA GLU A 48 -10.73 1.09 -13.29
C GLU A 48 -10.39 2.11 -12.19
N LEU A 49 -9.94 1.62 -11.04
CA LEU A 49 -9.55 2.45 -9.90
C LEU A 49 -8.13 3.00 -10.00
N ASN A 50 -7.29 2.46 -10.89
CA ASN A 50 -5.88 2.83 -11.05
C ASN A 50 -5.09 2.76 -9.73
N THR A 51 -5.37 1.74 -8.92
CA THR A 51 -4.69 1.44 -7.66
C THR A 51 -4.95 -0.01 -7.25
N VAL A 52 -4.29 -0.47 -6.19
CA VAL A 52 -4.66 -1.73 -5.53
C VAL A 52 -5.76 -1.42 -4.50
N PRO A 53 -6.93 -2.09 -4.58
CA PRO A 53 -7.97 -1.96 -3.55
C PRO A 53 -7.45 -2.40 -2.17
N ALA A 54 -7.89 -1.73 -1.10
CA ALA A 54 -7.45 -2.06 0.26
C ALA A 54 -7.83 -3.51 0.64
N ARG A 55 -8.99 -3.98 0.18
CA ARG A 55 -9.47 -5.35 0.35
C ARG A 55 -8.48 -6.40 -0.14
N ALA A 56 -7.87 -6.20 -1.32
CA ALA A 56 -6.93 -7.17 -1.88
C ALA A 56 -5.66 -7.31 -1.00
N ILE A 57 -5.17 -6.20 -0.43
CA ILE A 57 -4.05 -6.21 0.51
C ILE A 57 -4.43 -6.96 1.81
N THR A 58 -5.62 -6.68 2.33
CA THR A 58 -6.16 -7.32 3.54
C THR A 58 -6.30 -8.83 3.36
N ASP A 59 -6.87 -9.26 2.23
CA ASP A 59 -7.11 -10.68 1.94
C ASP A 59 -5.80 -11.46 1.83
N VAL A 60 -4.81 -10.91 1.10
CA VAL A 60 -3.46 -11.51 1.03
C VAL A 60 -2.78 -11.53 2.39
N ALA A 61 -2.87 -10.44 3.17
CA ALA A 61 -2.26 -10.39 4.50
C ALA A 61 -2.84 -11.45 5.46
N ILE A 62 -4.16 -11.61 5.49
CA ILE A 62 -4.82 -12.65 6.29
C ILE A 62 -4.39 -14.04 5.82
N HIS A 63 -4.37 -14.28 4.51
CA HIS A 63 -3.94 -15.56 3.95
C HIS A 63 -2.51 -15.90 4.35
N GLU A 64 -1.57 -14.99 4.12
CA GLU A 64 -0.15 -15.18 4.44
C GLU A 64 0.07 -15.38 5.93
N HIS A 65 -0.66 -14.66 6.78
CA HIS A 65 -0.56 -14.79 8.22
C HIS A 65 -1.00 -16.19 8.69
N ARG A 66 -2.15 -16.67 8.20
CA ARG A 66 -2.67 -18.00 8.52
C ARG A 66 -1.83 -19.15 7.94
N GLN A 67 -1.22 -18.96 6.76
CA GLN A 67 -0.43 -20.02 6.11
C GLN A 67 1.00 -20.13 6.64
N ARG A 68 1.63 -19.00 7.00
CA ARG A 68 3.06 -18.96 7.33
C ARG A 68 3.35 -18.73 8.80
N GLU A 69 2.38 -18.23 9.56
CA GLU A 69 2.54 -17.86 10.98
C GLU A 69 3.81 -17.01 11.21
N PRO A 70 4.02 -15.90 10.46
CA PRO A 70 5.28 -15.17 10.49
C PRO A 70 5.53 -14.49 11.84
N GLU A 71 6.80 -14.42 12.27
CA GLU A 71 7.19 -13.71 13.51
C GLU A 71 6.84 -12.22 13.43
N ARG A 72 7.00 -11.63 12.22
CA ARG A 72 6.73 -10.21 11.96
C ARG A 72 6.06 -10.07 10.61
N MET A 73 5.09 -9.17 10.52
CA MET A 73 4.44 -8.82 9.27
C MET A 73 4.34 -7.30 9.13
N ILE A 74 4.61 -6.80 7.92
CA ILE A 74 4.29 -5.44 7.53
C ILE A 74 3.23 -5.52 6.42
N VAL A 75 2.10 -4.85 6.63
CA VAL A 75 1.03 -4.73 5.64
C VAL A 75 0.99 -3.28 5.15
N HIS A 76 1.18 -3.08 3.85
CA HIS A 76 1.38 -1.76 3.25
C HIS A 76 0.30 -1.46 2.21
N TYR A 77 -0.70 -0.71 2.67
CA TYR A 77 -1.79 -0.19 1.87
C TYR A 77 -1.35 1.01 1.02
N MET A 78 -2.06 1.26 -0.08
CA MET A 78 -1.87 2.46 -0.91
C MET A 78 -2.62 3.66 -0.37
N GLN A 79 -3.79 3.42 0.23
CA GLN A 79 -4.65 4.47 0.74
C GLN A 79 -4.07 5.10 2.03
N PRO A 80 -4.26 6.42 2.24
CA PRO A 80 -5.17 7.31 1.51
C PRO A 80 -4.56 8.02 0.29
N HIS A 81 -3.46 7.52 -0.31
CA HIS A 81 -2.95 8.07 -1.57
C HIS A 81 -4.04 8.06 -2.66
N HIS A 82 -4.00 9.04 -3.55
CA HIS A 82 -4.90 9.13 -4.69
C HIS A 82 -4.52 8.09 -5.78
N PRO A 83 -5.47 7.55 -6.58
CA PRO A 83 -6.89 7.87 -6.65
C PRO A 83 -7.65 7.54 -5.37
N PHE A 84 -8.65 8.36 -5.04
CA PHE A 84 -9.52 8.11 -3.90
C PHE A 84 -10.57 7.08 -4.31
N VAL A 85 -10.51 5.88 -3.73
CA VAL A 85 -11.34 4.74 -4.15
C VAL A 85 -12.83 5.03 -4.04
N PRO A 86 -13.35 5.60 -2.93
CA PRO A 86 -14.78 5.88 -2.81
C PRO A 86 -15.27 7.03 -3.71
N ASN A 87 -14.38 7.95 -4.08
CA ASN A 87 -14.71 9.16 -4.81
C ASN A 87 -13.56 9.56 -5.75
N PRO A 88 -13.42 8.89 -6.91
CA PRO A 88 -12.29 9.13 -7.81
C PRO A 88 -12.32 10.56 -8.39
N MET A 89 -11.26 11.32 -8.14
CA MET A 89 -11.12 12.73 -8.58
C MET A 89 -10.01 12.95 -9.61
N ASP A 90 -9.12 11.97 -9.76
CA ASP A 90 -8.13 11.93 -10.84
C ASP A 90 -7.94 10.49 -11.31
N SER A 91 -7.18 10.32 -12.39
CA SER A 91 -6.82 8.99 -12.90
C SER A 91 -5.68 8.32 -12.13
N GLY A 92 -5.04 9.04 -11.19
CA GLY A 92 -3.84 8.63 -10.45
C GLY A 92 -2.77 7.91 -11.27
N MET A 93 -2.14 6.91 -10.66
CA MET A 93 -1.07 6.13 -11.29
C MET A 93 -1.67 5.20 -12.36
N ASN A 94 -1.22 5.27 -13.61
CA ASN A 94 -1.55 4.24 -14.59
C ASN A 94 -0.54 3.08 -14.44
N LYS A 95 -0.97 1.81 -14.52
CA LYS A 95 -0.06 0.63 -14.49
C LYS A 95 1.08 0.72 -15.51
N ARG A 96 0.87 1.44 -16.64
CA ARG A 96 1.87 1.73 -17.68
C ARG A 96 2.73 2.98 -17.42
N ASN A 97 2.35 3.82 -16.47
CA ASN A 97 3.06 5.05 -16.09
C ASN A 97 2.98 5.30 -14.57
N LEU A 98 3.52 4.37 -13.80
CA LEU A 98 3.55 4.39 -12.33
C LEU A 98 4.33 5.58 -11.74
N LYS A 99 5.15 6.26 -12.55
CA LYS A 99 6.14 7.25 -12.09
C LYS A 99 5.73 8.70 -12.30
N ASN A 100 4.71 8.97 -13.12
CA ASN A 100 4.22 10.31 -13.40
C ASN A 100 2.71 10.26 -13.72
N PRO A 101 1.83 10.30 -12.72
CA PRO A 101 0.42 10.56 -12.99
C PRO A 101 0.31 11.92 -13.71
N ASP A 102 -0.44 11.95 -14.82
CA ASP A 102 -0.72 13.21 -15.52
C ASP A 102 -1.62 14.08 -14.60
N ASP A 103 -1.15 15.28 -14.26
CA ASP A 103 -1.87 16.31 -13.49
C ASP A 103 -2.51 15.81 -12.16
N PRO A 104 -1.71 15.43 -11.15
CA PRO A 104 -2.21 14.86 -9.91
C PRO A 104 -3.17 15.82 -9.19
N ILE A 105 -4.19 15.28 -8.51
CA ILE A 105 -5.28 16.07 -7.90
C ILE A 105 -4.78 17.22 -7.02
N TRP A 106 -3.65 17.03 -6.31
CA TRP A 106 -3.05 18.05 -5.46
C TRP A 106 -2.45 19.23 -6.24
N GLU A 107 -1.95 19.01 -7.46
CA GLU A 107 -1.51 20.10 -8.35
C GLU A 107 -2.72 20.85 -8.95
N GLN A 108 -3.84 20.16 -9.20
CA GLN A 108 -5.09 20.81 -9.62
C GLN A 108 -5.64 21.73 -8.53
N VAL A 109 -5.66 21.29 -7.27
CA VAL A 109 -6.04 22.14 -6.12
C VAL A 109 -5.14 23.37 -6.02
N LYS A 110 -3.82 23.17 -6.15
CA LYS A 110 -2.83 24.25 -6.09
C LYS A 110 -3.01 25.30 -7.20
N LYS A 111 -3.44 24.89 -8.40
CA LYS A 111 -3.76 25.79 -9.54
C LYS A 111 -5.12 26.47 -9.38
N GLY A 112 -5.99 25.94 -8.51
CA GLY A 112 -7.38 26.35 -8.38
C GLY A 112 -8.31 25.70 -9.42
N ASP A 113 -7.87 24.62 -10.07
CA ASP A 113 -8.65 23.85 -11.05
C ASP A 113 -9.60 22.84 -10.36
N ALA A 114 -9.33 22.50 -9.09
CA ALA A 114 -10.17 21.65 -8.24
C ALA A 114 -10.48 22.34 -6.90
N ASP A 115 -11.66 22.06 -6.33
CA ASP A 115 -12.06 22.60 -5.02
C ASP A 115 -11.30 21.89 -3.88
N ALA A 116 -10.65 22.68 -3.03
CA ALA A 116 -9.81 22.14 -1.96
C ALA A 116 -10.61 21.40 -0.87
N GLU A 117 -11.83 21.83 -0.58
CA GLU A 117 -12.68 21.21 0.44
C GLU A 117 -13.23 19.88 -0.06
N GLU A 118 -13.65 19.81 -1.32
CA GLU A 118 -14.10 18.57 -1.97
C GLU A 118 -12.98 17.52 -2.00
N VAL A 119 -11.78 17.90 -2.47
CA VAL A 119 -10.61 17.01 -2.51
C VAL A 119 -10.21 16.54 -1.10
N TRP A 120 -10.32 17.43 -0.10
CA TRP A 120 -10.03 17.06 1.29
C TRP A 120 -11.05 16.11 1.89
N GLU A 121 -12.34 16.22 1.57
CA GLU A 121 -13.32 15.20 1.98
C GLU A 121 -13.03 13.87 1.30
N ALA A 122 -12.74 13.84 -0.01
CA ALA A 122 -12.44 12.60 -0.71
C ALA A 122 -11.19 11.89 -0.15
N TYR A 123 -10.14 12.64 0.22
CA TYR A 123 -8.98 12.09 0.94
C TYR A 123 -9.39 11.45 2.28
N ARG A 124 -10.26 12.11 3.06
CA ARG A 124 -10.74 11.59 4.35
C ARG A 124 -11.64 10.37 4.17
N GLU A 125 -12.49 10.34 3.15
CA GLU A 125 -13.30 9.18 2.79
C GLU A 125 -12.41 8.01 2.39
N ASN A 126 -11.35 8.24 1.61
CA ASN A 126 -10.38 7.21 1.25
C ASN A 126 -9.63 6.66 2.48
N LEU A 127 -9.32 7.53 3.46
CA LEU A 127 -8.74 7.10 4.74
C LEU A 127 -9.73 6.25 5.55
N ARG A 128 -11.01 6.64 5.63
CA ARG A 128 -12.03 5.83 6.32
C ARG A 128 -12.21 4.47 5.65
N TYR A 129 -12.26 4.45 4.32
CA TYR A 129 -12.33 3.24 3.51
C TYR A 129 -11.22 2.23 3.87
N VAL A 130 -9.95 2.65 3.89
CA VAL A 130 -8.86 1.73 4.24
C VAL A 130 -8.86 1.36 5.73
N LEU A 131 -9.34 2.24 6.61
CA LEU A 131 -9.45 1.91 8.03
C LEU A 131 -10.52 0.85 8.32
N ASP A 132 -11.58 0.75 7.49
CA ASP A 132 -12.53 -0.36 7.56
C ASP A 132 -11.85 -1.70 7.24
N ASP A 133 -10.98 -1.72 6.22
CA ASP A 133 -10.14 -2.88 5.86
C ASP A 133 -9.09 -3.21 6.93
N VAL A 134 -8.44 -2.21 7.53
CA VAL A 134 -7.53 -2.41 8.68
C VAL A 134 -8.30 -2.98 9.88
N SER A 135 -9.52 -2.50 10.14
CA SER A 135 -10.35 -3.05 11.21
C SER A 135 -10.70 -4.51 10.98
N LEU A 136 -10.96 -4.90 9.73
CA LEU A 136 -11.18 -6.30 9.37
C LEU A 136 -9.90 -7.13 9.54
N LEU A 137 -8.77 -6.61 9.08
CA LEU A 137 -7.47 -7.23 9.20
C LEU A 137 -7.16 -7.55 10.68
N LEU A 138 -7.35 -6.58 11.59
CA LEU A 138 -7.15 -6.76 13.03
C LEU A 138 -8.05 -7.82 13.69
N GLN A 139 -9.15 -8.20 13.05
CA GLN A 139 -10.06 -9.26 13.51
C GLN A 139 -9.73 -10.63 12.87
N ASN A 140 -8.69 -10.73 12.04
CA ASN A 140 -8.35 -11.92 11.27
C ASN A 140 -6.84 -12.20 11.24
N LEU A 141 -6.12 -11.74 12.28
CA LEU A 141 -4.72 -12.09 12.51
C LEU A 141 -4.43 -12.10 14.00
N ASP A 142 -3.45 -12.91 14.41
CA ASP A 142 -3.04 -13.03 15.80
C ASP A 142 -1.75 -12.24 16.03
N ALA A 143 -1.86 -11.14 16.78
CA ALA A 143 -0.71 -10.34 17.14
C ALA A 143 -0.89 -9.66 18.50
N GLU A 144 0.05 -9.94 19.42
CA GLU A 144 0.12 -9.27 20.74
C GLU A 144 0.45 -7.78 20.62
N SER A 145 1.01 -7.33 19.49
CA SER A 145 1.40 -5.94 19.27
C SER A 145 1.26 -5.56 17.81
N VAL A 146 0.42 -4.58 17.54
CA VAL A 146 0.21 -3.98 16.22
C VAL A 146 0.39 -2.48 16.32
N ALA A 147 1.13 -1.90 15.38
CA ALA A 147 1.23 -0.46 15.20
C ALA A 147 0.64 -0.07 13.85
N VAL A 148 -0.37 0.79 13.86
CA VAL A 148 -0.94 1.41 12.66
C VAL A 148 -0.34 2.80 12.50
N SER A 149 0.31 3.04 11.36
CA SER A 149 1.05 4.26 11.08
C SER A 149 0.99 4.60 9.59
N ALA A 150 1.57 5.73 9.21
CA ALA A 150 1.75 6.15 7.82
C ALA A 150 3.23 6.41 7.53
N ASP A 151 3.63 6.28 6.27
CA ASP A 151 4.98 6.60 5.81
C ASP A 151 5.20 8.12 5.63
N HIS A 152 4.13 8.87 5.34
CA HIS A 152 4.09 10.33 5.35
C HIS A 152 2.68 10.89 5.58
N GLY A 153 2.60 12.19 5.85
CA GLY A 153 1.35 12.97 5.82
C GLY A 153 1.11 13.61 4.45
N ASN A 154 0.12 14.50 4.35
CA ASN A 154 -0.24 15.17 3.10
C ASN A 154 -0.53 16.64 3.35
N GLY A 155 0.19 17.53 2.65
CA GLY A 155 -0.06 18.98 2.70
C GLY A 155 -1.30 19.36 1.90
N ILE A 156 -2.04 20.33 2.42
CA ILE A 156 -3.28 20.86 1.81
C ILE A 156 -3.22 22.38 1.63
N GLY A 157 -2.01 22.95 1.58
CA GLY A 157 -1.74 24.37 1.37
C GLY A 157 -0.85 25.00 2.44
N GLU A 158 -0.38 24.25 3.44
CA GLU A 158 0.55 24.75 4.44
C GLU A 158 1.82 25.27 3.75
N TRP A 159 2.09 26.58 3.93
CA TRP A 159 3.22 27.25 3.27
C TRP A 159 3.20 27.16 1.74
N GLY A 160 2.03 26.93 1.13
CA GLY A 160 1.84 26.77 -0.31
C GLY A 160 2.19 25.37 -0.84
N PHE A 161 2.41 24.39 0.05
CA PHE A 161 2.64 23.00 -0.35
C PHE A 161 1.33 22.19 -0.35
N TYR A 162 1.11 21.47 -1.46
CA TYR A 162 0.01 20.54 -1.65
C TYR A 162 0.57 19.16 -1.98
N GLY A 163 -0.07 18.11 -1.48
CA GLY A 163 0.43 16.74 -1.63
C GLY A 163 1.63 16.45 -0.71
N HIS A 164 2.57 15.63 -1.17
CA HIS A 164 3.70 15.18 -0.39
C HIS A 164 4.99 15.07 -1.23
N GLY A 165 6.12 14.89 -0.56
CA GLY A 165 7.47 14.87 -1.15
C GLY A 165 8.54 15.02 -0.06
N ASP A 166 9.81 15.24 -0.43
CA ASP A 166 10.88 15.50 0.55
C ASP A 166 10.83 16.94 1.10
N ILE A 167 9.72 17.26 1.77
CA ILE A 167 9.40 18.59 2.28
C ILE A 167 9.43 18.54 3.82
N PRO A 168 10.20 19.41 4.50
CA PRO A 168 10.41 19.34 5.94
C PRO A 168 9.33 20.06 6.77
N ILE A 169 8.05 19.89 6.42
CA ILE A 169 6.92 20.48 7.17
C ILE A 169 6.18 19.43 7.99
N ARG A 170 5.58 19.86 9.11
CA ARG A 170 4.86 18.97 10.04
C ARG A 170 3.72 18.22 9.35
N ALA A 171 2.96 18.88 8.48
CA ALA A 171 1.86 18.26 7.73
C ALA A 171 2.27 17.06 6.87
N ILE A 172 3.55 16.95 6.49
CA ILE A 172 4.09 15.85 5.69
C ILE A 172 4.89 14.86 6.56
N ARG A 173 5.52 15.32 7.64
CA ARG A 173 6.44 14.50 8.45
C ARG A 173 5.88 13.96 9.75
N GLU A 174 4.79 14.52 10.26
CA GLU A 174 4.11 14.01 11.43
C GLU A 174 3.02 13.03 11.01
N VAL A 175 3.17 11.78 11.43
CA VAL A 175 2.28 10.67 11.12
C VAL A 175 1.75 10.06 12.43
N PRO A 176 0.55 9.46 12.42
CA PRO A 176 0.03 8.77 13.60
C PRO A 176 0.90 7.56 13.95
N TRP A 177 0.90 7.20 15.24
CA TRP A 177 1.43 5.93 15.73
C TRP A 177 0.41 5.36 16.71
N CYS A 178 -0.46 4.48 16.21
CA CYS A 178 -1.56 3.90 16.96
C CYS A 178 -1.21 2.47 17.35
N GLU A 179 -1.00 2.23 18.64
CA GLU A 179 -0.71 0.90 19.19
C GLU A 179 -2.02 0.17 19.54
N THR A 180 -2.12 -1.10 19.15
CA THR A 180 -3.26 -1.99 19.39
C THR A 180 -2.82 -3.45 19.39
N THR A 181 -3.76 -4.37 19.55
CA THR A 181 -3.59 -5.82 19.36
C THR A 181 -4.51 -6.29 18.23
N ALA A 182 -4.34 -7.55 17.83
CA ALA A 182 -5.21 -8.24 16.89
C ALA A 182 -5.45 -9.69 17.34
N GLU A 183 -6.64 -10.20 17.05
CA GLU A 183 -7.07 -11.55 17.36
C GLU A 183 -7.84 -12.10 16.15
N ASP A 184 -7.46 -13.28 15.66
CA ASP A 184 -8.18 -13.93 14.56
C ASP A 184 -9.48 -14.55 15.07
N THR A 185 -10.62 -13.98 14.68
CA THR A 185 -11.94 -14.51 15.03
C THR A 185 -12.35 -15.71 14.18
N GLY A 186 -11.70 -15.91 13.02
CA GLY A 186 -12.06 -16.91 12.02
C GLY A 186 -13.38 -16.63 11.30
N GLU A 187 -13.97 -15.43 11.43
CA GLU A 187 -15.27 -15.10 10.84
C GLU A 187 -15.18 -14.69 9.36
N TYR A 188 -14.00 -14.29 8.88
CA TYR A 188 -13.77 -13.88 7.50
C TYR A 188 -12.79 -14.82 6.80
N GLU A 189 -13.17 -15.25 5.60
CA GLU A 189 -12.33 -16.04 4.71
C GLU A 189 -11.92 -15.16 3.52
N PRO A 190 -10.60 -14.94 3.29
CA PRO A 190 -10.12 -14.15 2.17
C PRO A 190 -10.55 -14.67 0.80
N GLU A 191 -10.92 -13.78 -0.10
CA GLU A 191 -11.16 -14.11 -1.50
C GLU A 191 -9.90 -13.78 -2.31
N LEU A 192 -9.11 -14.81 -2.63
CA LEU A 192 -7.92 -14.65 -3.45
C LEU A 192 -8.27 -14.84 -4.93
N GLU A 193 -8.04 -13.80 -5.73
CA GLU A 193 -8.00 -13.91 -7.18
C GLU A 193 -6.92 -14.95 -7.56
N PRO A 194 -7.24 -15.98 -8.37
CA PRO A 194 -6.25 -16.93 -8.83
C PRO A 194 -5.13 -16.19 -9.58
N GLN A 195 -3.87 -16.41 -9.19
CA GLN A 195 -2.73 -15.95 -9.97
C GLN A 195 -2.81 -16.61 -11.36
N ASP A 196 -2.95 -15.81 -12.42
CA ASP A 196 -2.79 -16.31 -13.79
C ASP A 196 -1.29 -16.50 -14.03
N ASP A 197 -0.75 -17.61 -13.55
CA ASP A 197 0.67 -18.00 -13.60
C ASP A 197 1.22 -18.10 -15.04
N GLY A 198 0.38 -17.95 -16.07
CA GLY A 198 0.74 -18.12 -17.47
C GLY A 198 1.87 -17.20 -17.95
N LEU A 199 1.93 -15.95 -17.49
CA LEU A 199 2.98 -15.01 -17.88
C LEU A 199 4.30 -15.26 -17.13
N ALA A 200 4.23 -15.58 -15.84
CA ALA A 200 5.41 -15.85 -15.01
C ALA A 200 6.10 -17.17 -15.42
N VAL A 201 5.33 -18.18 -15.85
CA VAL A 201 5.86 -19.47 -16.32
C VAL A 201 6.59 -19.32 -17.65
N GLU A 202 6.07 -18.55 -18.61
CA GLU A 202 6.76 -18.33 -19.89
C GLU A 202 8.09 -17.58 -19.70
N GLU A 203 8.13 -16.57 -18.84
CA GLU A 203 9.34 -15.80 -18.56
C GLU A 203 10.39 -16.68 -17.82
N LYS A 204 9.95 -17.48 -16.83
CA LYS A 204 10.82 -18.50 -16.18
C LYS A 204 11.31 -19.57 -17.14
N LEU A 205 10.47 -20.04 -18.06
CA LEU A 205 10.84 -21.08 -19.03
C LEU A 205 11.85 -20.53 -20.06
N LYS A 206 11.72 -19.26 -20.44
CA LYS A 206 12.68 -18.57 -21.32
C LYS A 206 14.03 -18.37 -20.64
N ASP A 207 14.04 -17.95 -19.37
CA ASP A 207 15.28 -17.80 -18.59
C ASP A 207 15.97 -19.14 -18.30
N LEU A 208 15.21 -20.24 -18.24
CA LEU A 208 15.71 -21.61 -18.14
C LEU A 208 16.02 -22.26 -19.51
N GLY A 209 15.81 -21.56 -20.62
CA GLY A 209 16.16 -21.99 -21.98
C GLY A 209 15.23 -23.05 -22.59
N TYR A 210 14.01 -23.17 -22.10
CA TYR A 210 12.98 -24.08 -22.61
C TYR A 210 12.12 -23.48 -23.73
N LEU A 211 12.22 -22.16 -23.98
CA LEU A 211 11.54 -21.39 -25.03
C LEU A 211 12.51 -20.49 -25.81
#